data_AF-A0A6Y0UHJ0-F1
#
_entry.id   AF-A0A6Y0UHJ0-F1
#
_cell.length_a   1.000
_cell.length_b   1.000
_cell.length_c   1.000
_cell.angle_alpha   90.00
_cell.angle_beta   90.00
_cell.angle_gamma   90.00
#
_symmetry.space_group_name_H-M   'P 1'
#
loop_
_entity.id
_entity.type
_entity.pdbx_description
1 polymer ?
#
loop_
_entity_poly.entity_id
_entity_poly.type
_entity_poly.pdbx_seq_one_letter_code
_entity_poly.pdbx_strand_id
1 'polypeptide(L)'
;MKKKNTTPTPHDATFRQFLTQPDIARDFMELHLPAELRAICDLSTLKLESGSFVEDDLRQYFSDVLYSLKTTAGDGYIHVLVEHQSTPDKHMAFRLIR
;
A
#
# COMPACT_ATOMS: atom_id res chain seq x y z
N MET A 1 13.52 -26.70 19.40
CA MET A 1 12.09 -26.27 19.33
C MET A 1 11.84 -25.68 17.94
N LYS A 2 10.90 -26.23 17.16
CA LYS A 2 10.55 -25.71 15.83
C LYS A 2 9.92 -24.31 16.00
N LYS A 3 10.53 -23.26 15.44
CA LYS A 3 9.91 -21.93 15.35
C LYS A 3 8.61 -22.10 14.54
N LYS A 4 7.47 -21.84 15.17
CA LYS A 4 6.21 -21.68 14.46
C LYS A 4 6.36 -20.40 13.63
N ASN A 5 6.34 -20.52 12.30
CA ASN A 5 6.18 -19.37 11.41
C ASN A 5 4.73 -18.90 11.53
N THR A 6 4.43 -18.17 12.61
CA THR A 6 3.20 -17.38 12.70
C THR A 6 3.43 -16.15 11.86
N THR A 7 2.83 -16.07 10.67
CA THR A 7 2.75 -14.84 9.90
C THR A 7 2.14 -13.78 10.83
N PRO A 8 2.86 -12.71 11.21
CA PRO A 8 2.44 -11.85 12.32
C PRO A 8 1.07 -11.19 12.12
N THR A 9 0.59 -11.10 10.87
CA THR A 9 -0.67 -10.43 10.53
C THR A 9 -1.30 -11.04 9.26
N PRO A 10 -2.16 -12.07 9.37
CA PRO A 10 -2.79 -12.69 8.19
C PRO A 10 -3.67 -11.73 7.39
N HIS A 11 -4.22 -10.71 8.04
CA HIS A 11 -5.01 -9.67 7.40
C HIS A 11 -4.16 -8.75 6.51
N ASP A 12 -2.96 -8.38 6.94
CA ASP A 12 -2.04 -7.59 6.11
C ASP A 12 -1.63 -8.36 4.85
N ALA A 13 -1.33 -9.66 4.98
CA ALA A 13 -1.04 -10.50 3.81
C ALA A 13 -2.20 -10.49 2.79
N THR A 14 -3.44 -10.44 3.27
CA THR A 14 -4.63 -10.39 2.43
C THR A 14 -4.76 -9.03 1.72
N PHE A 15 -4.58 -7.92 2.45
CA PHE A 15 -4.58 -6.58 1.86
C PHE A 15 -3.48 -6.38 0.84
N ARG A 16 -2.26 -6.83 1.15
CA ARG A 16 -1.14 -6.84 0.21
C ARG A 16 -1.51 -7.60 -1.07
N GLN A 17 -2.10 -8.79 -0.95
CA GLN A 17 -2.49 -9.57 -2.11
C GLN A 17 -3.55 -8.87 -2.96
N PHE A 18 -4.57 -8.27 -2.35
CA PHE A 18 -5.56 -7.48 -3.07
C PHE A 18 -4.93 -6.27 -3.77
N LEU A 19 -4.10 -5.51 -3.06
CA LEU A 19 -3.45 -4.32 -3.60
C LEU A 19 -2.33 -4.64 -4.59
N THR A 20 -1.91 -5.90 -4.78
CA THR A 20 -1.05 -6.29 -5.91
C THR A 20 -1.83 -6.54 -7.21
N GLN A 21 -3.16 -6.67 -7.14
CA GLN A 21 -4.00 -6.80 -8.33
C GLN A 21 -4.31 -5.40 -8.89
N PRO A 22 -3.90 -5.07 -10.13
CA PRO A 22 -4.04 -3.73 -10.67
C PRO A 22 -5.47 -3.18 -10.70
N ASP A 23 -6.47 -4.04 -10.95
CA ASP A 23 -7.86 -3.60 -10.99
C ASP A 23 -8.39 -3.24 -9.59
N ILE A 24 -8.06 -4.04 -8.58
CA ILE A 24 -8.43 -3.73 -7.18
C ILE A 24 -7.69 -2.48 -6.70
N ALA A 25 -6.41 -2.33 -7.04
CA ALA A 25 -5.64 -1.14 -6.71
C ALA A 25 -6.22 0.11 -7.38
N ARG A 26 -6.69 0.02 -8.63
CA ARG A 26 -7.37 1.11 -9.34
C ARG A 26 -8.65 1.52 -8.62
N ASP A 27 -9.53 0.57 -8.31
CA ASP A 27 -10.78 0.84 -7.59
C ASP A 27 -10.51 1.46 -6.21
N PHE A 28 -9.51 0.93 -5.50
CA PHE A 28 -9.07 1.47 -4.22
C PHE A 28 -8.60 2.92 -4.35
N MET A 29 -7.81 3.23 -5.37
CA MET A 29 -7.32 4.58 -5.63
C MET A 29 -8.46 5.53 -6.04
N GLU A 30 -9.39 5.09 -6.88
CA GLU A 30 -10.54 5.90 -7.27
C GLU A 30 -11.43 6.30 -6.10
N LEU A 31 -11.55 5.41 -5.11
CA LEU A 31 -12.37 5.63 -3.91
C LEU A 31 -11.69 6.54 -2.88
N HIS A 32 -10.37 6.41 -2.70
CA HIS A 32 -9.65 7.05 -1.58
C HIS A 32 -8.79 8.25 -1.98
N LEU A 33 -8.40 8.41 -3.25
CA LEU A 33 -7.67 9.63 -3.66
C LEU A 33 -8.62 10.84 -3.68
N PRO A 34 -8.20 11.98 -3.11
CA PRO A 34 -8.88 13.26 -3.30
C PRO A 34 -9.06 13.56 -4.78
N ALA A 35 -10.19 14.18 -5.13
CA ALA A 35 -10.55 14.46 -6.53
C ALA A 35 -9.48 15.27 -7.28
N GLU A 36 -8.80 16.18 -6.58
CA GLU A 36 -7.72 17.02 -7.11
C GLU A 36 -6.50 16.18 -7.55
N LEU A 37 -6.09 15.21 -6.73
CA LEU A 37 -4.99 14.30 -7.05
C LEU A 37 -5.41 13.26 -8.09
N ARG A 38 -6.67 12.82 -8.08
CA ARG A 38 -7.18 11.92 -9.11
C ARG A 38 -7.21 12.58 -10.48
N ALA A 39 -7.53 13.87 -10.56
CA ALA A 39 -7.60 14.61 -11.82
C ALA A 39 -6.23 14.75 -12.52
N ILE A 40 -5.12 14.66 -11.78
CA ILE A 40 -3.76 14.72 -12.35
C ILE A 40 -3.19 13.35 -12.67
N CYS A 41 -3.82 12.25 -12.22
CA CYS A 41 -3.32 10.89 -12.30
C CYS A 41 -4.04 10.07 -13.38
N ASP A 42 -3.28 9.42 -14.26
CA ASP A 42 -3.83 8.44 -15.21
C ASP A 42 -3.79 7.03 -14.60
N LEU A 43 -4.87 6.67 -13.90
CA LEU A 43 -5.01 5.37 -13.23
C LEU A 43 -5.11 4.18 -14.21
N SER A 44 -5.28 4.42 -15.52
CA SER A 44 -5.20 3.34 -16.52
C SER A 44 -3.77 2.84 -16.71
N THR A 45 -2.78 3.66 -16.39
CA THR A 45 -1.35 3.36 -16.53
C THR A 45 -0.70 2.77 -15.27
N LEU A 46 -1.51 2.39 -14.28
CA LEU A 46 -1.04 1.81 -13.03
C LEU A 46 -0.16 0.58 -13.25
N LYS A 47 1.08 0.67 -12.80
CA LYS A 47 2.05 -0.41 -12.86
C LYS A 47 2.61 -0.68 -11.46
N LEU A 48 2.47 -1.92 -11.02
CA LEU A 48 3.06 -2.38 -9.76
C LEU A 48 4.58 -2.35 -9.87
N GLU A 49 5.24 -1.63 -8.97
CA GLU A 49 6.70 -1.58 -8.87
C GLU A 49 7.20 -2.58 -7.83
N SER A 50 8.43 -3.08 -8.02
CA SER A 50 9.03 -4.02 -7.09
C SER A 50 9.27 -3.36 -5.73
N GLY A 51 8.77 -3.97 -4.64
CA GLY A 51 8.90 -3.48 -3.26
C GLY A 51 10.33 -3.47 -2.69
N SER A 52 11.36 -3.53 -3.53
CA SER A 52 12.77 -3.41 -3.14
C SER A 52 13.14 -2.00 -2.63
N PHE A 53 12.27 -1.01 -2.86
CA PHE A 53 12.45 0.35 -2.35
C PHE A 53 11.95 0.52 -0.90
N VAL A 54 11.21 -0.47 -0.37
CA VAL A 54 10.72 -0.47 1.00
C VAL A 54 11.79 -1.06 1.89
N GLU A 55 12.22 -0.28 2.90
CA GLU A 55 13.22 -0.70 3.90
C GLU A 55 12.85 -2.09 4.47
N ASP A 56 13.84 -2.96 4.63
CA ASP A 56 13.62 -4.35 5.07
C ASP A 56 12.83 -4.46 6.38
N ASP A 57 12.98 -3.47 7.27
CA ASP A 57 12.33 -3.40 8.58
C ASP A 57 10.82 -3.03 8.50
N LEU A 58 10.41 -2.29 7.47
CA LEU A 58 9.01 -1.86 7.27
C LEU A 58 8.16 -2.96 6.62
N ARG A 59 8.78 -3.86 5.84
CA ARG A 59 8.08 -4.92 5.09
C ARG A 59 7.28 -5.90 5.96
N GLN A 60 7.68 -6.09 7.22
CA GLN A 60 7.04 -7.07 8.12
C GLN A 60 5.77 -6.57 8.80
N TYR A 61 5.55 -5.26 8.89
CA TYR A 61 4.47 -4.67 9.69
C TYR A 61 3.39 -3.98 8.86
N PHE A 62 3.71 -3.58 7.63
CA PHE A 62 2.79 -2.87 6.76
C PHE A 62 2.66 -3.55 5.41
N SER A 63 1.48 -3.43 4.81
CA SER A 63 1.26 -3.82 3.41
C SER A 63 1.70 -2.69 2.49
N ASP A 64 3.02 -2.49 2.38
CA ASP A 64 3.56 -1.50 1.44
C ASP A 64 3.46 -1.96 0.00
N VAL A 65 2.78 -1.17 -0.82
CA VAL A 65 2.67 -1.36 -2.26
C VAL A 65 3.00 -0.05 -2.97
N LEU A 66 3.94 -0.12 -3.92
CA LEU A 66 4.32 1.02 -4.74
C LEU A 66 3.79 0.83 -6.16
N TYR A 67 3.12 1.86 -6.66
CA TYR A 67 2.66 1.94 -8.03
C TYR A 67 3.33 3.11 -8.75
N SER A 68 3.74 2.88 -9.99
CA SER A 68 4.04 3.95 -10.94
C SER A 68 2.85 4.20 -11.86
N LEU A 69 2.69 5.44 -12.31
CA LEU A 69 1.66 5.86 -13.25
C LEU A 69 2.10 7.13 -14.00
N LYS A 70 1.39 7.45 -15.07
CA LYS A 70 1.50 8.74 -15.74
C LYS A 70 0.63 9.78 -15.06
N THR A 71 1.11 11.02 -15.07
CA THR A 71 0.41 12.20 -14.59
C THR A 71 0.46 13.31 -15.63
N THR A 72 -0.30 14.38 -15.41
CA THR A 72 -0.25 15.58 -16.27
C THR A 72 1.12 16.26 -16.31
N ALA A 73 2.00 15.97 -15.35
CA ALA A 73 3.34 16.55 -15.24
C ALA A 73 4.48 15.56 -15.55
N GLY A 74 4.16 14.32 -15.98
CA GLY A 74 5.14 13.27 -16.25
C GLY A 74 4.92 12.01 -15.42
N ASP A 75 6.00 11.30 -15.09
CA ASP A 75 5.91 10.08 -14.27
C ASP A 75 5.60 10.41 -12.81
N GLY A 76 4.68 9.65 -12.23
CA GLY A 76 4.26 9.76 -10.83
C GLY A 76 4.29 8.41 -10.12
N TYR A 77 4.29 8.47 -8.79
CA TYR A 77 4.28 7.29 -7.93
C TYR A 77 3.23 7.44 -6.84
N ILE A 78 2.51 6.35 -6.57
CA ILE A 78 1.58 6.23 -5.44
C ILE A 78 2.11 5.14 -4.52
N HIS A 79 2.44 5.54 -3.30
CA HIS A 79 2.83 4.62 -2.23
C HIS A 79 1.61 4.37 -1.33
N VAL A 80 1.15 3.12 -1.30
CA VAL A 80 0.01 2.69 -0.49
C VAL A 80 0.54 1.94 0.72
N LEU A 81 0.37 2.55 1.89
CA LEU A 81 0.77 2.04 3.18
C LEU A 81 -0.50 1.65 3.96
N VAL A 82 -0.69 0.35 4.17
CA VAL A 82 -1.89 -0.19 4.86
C VAL A 82 -1.48 -1.04 6.05
N GLU A 83 -2.11 -0.76 7.19
CA GLU A 83 -1.98 -1.51 8.44
C GLU A 83 -3.37 -2.01 8.87
N HIS A 84 -3.56 -3.33 9.03
CA HIS A 84 -4.80 -3.84 9.61
C HIS A 84 -4.73 -3.81 11.14
N GLN A 85 -5.71 -3.15 11.77
CA GLN A 85 -5.86 -3.13 13.23
C GLN A 85 -7.12 -3.88 13.67
N SER A 86 -6.93 -4.94 14.46
CA SER A 86 -8.02 -5.73 15.03
C SER A 86 -8.69 -5.05 16.24
N THR A 87 -8.00 -4.10 16.87
CA THR A 87 -8.50 -3.32 18.00
C THR A 87 -8.18 -1.83 17.83
N PRO A 88 -9.06 -0.91 18.26
CA PRO A 88 -8.76 0.52 18.20
C PRO A 88 -7.53 0.89 19.03
N ASP A 89 -6.51 1.47 18.42
CA ASP A 89 -5.34 2.07 19.08
C ASP A 89 -5.32 3.58 18.83
N LYS A 90 -5.28 4.37 19.91
CA LYS A 90 -5.28 5.84 19.86
C LYS A 90 -4.01 6.43 19.24
N HIS A 91 -2.89 5.71 19.25
CA HIS A 91 -1.60 6.21 18.76
C HIS A 91 -1.25 5.65 17.37
N MET A 92 -2.21 5.05 16.67
CA MET A 92 -1.99 4.38 15.38
C MET A 92 -1.28 5.27 14.35
N ALA A 93 -1.69 6.53 14.21
CA ALA A 93 -1.09 7.46 13.24
C ALA A 93 0.43 7.67 13.45
N PHE A 94 0.93 7.57 14.68
CA PHE A 94 2.35 7.74 14.97
C PHE A 94 3.22 6.57 14.49
N ARG A 95 2.62 5.42 14.16
CA ARG A 95 3.36 4.26 13.65
C ARG A 95 3.93 4.50 12.24
N LEU A 96 3.36 5.47 11.51
CA LEU A 96 3.81 5.88 10.18
C LEU A 96 5.02 6.85 10.22
N ILE A 97 5.40 7.36 11.39
CA ILE A 97 6.47 8.37 11.58
C ILE A 97 7.74 7.72 12.15
N ARG A 98 8.01 6.44 11.83
CA ARG A 98 9.24 5.78 12.26
C ARG A 98 10.37 5.99 11.27
#